data_AF-X6M7M1-F1
#
_entry.id   AF-X6M7M1-F1
#
_cell.length_a   1.000
_cell.length_b   1.000
_cell.length_c   1.000
_cell.angle_alpha   90.00
_cell.angle_beta   90.00
_cell.angle_gamma   90.00
#
_symmetry.space_group_name_H-M   'P 1'
#
loop_
_entity.id
_entity.type
_entity.pdbx_description
1 polymer ?
#
loop_
_entity_poly.entity_id
_entity_poly.type
_entity_poly.pdbx_seq_one_letter_code
_entity_poly.pdbx_strand_id
1 'polypeptide(L)'
;MYTGQYCEFLGKVGRILLSDNPDSNCVNVQVTIRFEFKNFAYDLIKTYQQKIRYYSLNAAAREVGTSPNILSRLCGVIIARHGREDFDLGLKLKITAQQLLVPGYVRATPRSYNYRQNGYNEQEDIYSMYHPSPNLNYEIEFSDKAIDLLIDYKKKFPLVFELLERNPGFRFSSVDFATSTTIKEFVTTIDVCFLLEMMQKSVPEIVRYVTGTNVKEKKEDYSTSSIKEGVTNRH
;
A
#
# COMPACT_ATOMS: atom_id res chain seq x y z
N MET A 1 40.85 -17.23 5.99
CA MET A 1 39.71 -17.33 6.94
C MET A 1 38.97 -16.00 6.91
N TYR A 2 37.69 -15.99 6.54
CA TYR A 2 36.90 -14.75 6.59
C TYR A 2 36.49 -14.47 8.02
N THR A 3 36.88 -13.32 8.52
CA THR A 3 36.32 -12.71 9.73
C THR A 3 35.33 -11.65 9.29
N GLY A 4 34.07 -12.04 9.06
CA GLY A 4 33.00 -11.12 8.65
C GLY A 4 31.67 -11.86 8.46
N GLN A 5 30.56 -11.12 8.53
CA GLN A 5 29.23 -11.73 8.36
C GLN A 5 28.91 -11.90 6.86
N TYR A 6 28.25 -13.00 6.48
CA TYR A 6 27.90 -13.31 5.08
C TYR A 6 27.21 -12.15 4.34
N CYS A 7 26.35 -11.40 5.04
CA CYS A 7 25.63 -10.24 4.50
C CYS A 7 26.55 -9.11 4.01
N GLU A 8 27.79 -9.03 4.50
CA GLU A 8 28.74 -7.98 4.14
C GLU A 8 29.32 -8.16 2.72
N PHE A 9 29.23 -9.37 2.16
CA PHE A 9 29.88 -9.73 0.88
C PHE A 9 28.90 -10.17 -0.21
N LEU A 10 27.61 -10.31 0.11
CA LEU A 10 26.59 -10.71 -0.86
C LEU A 10 26.52 -9.72 -2.04
N GLY A 11 26.62 -10.25 -3.26
CA GLY A 11 26.59 -9.45 -4.50
C GLY A 11 27.87 -8.67 -4.81
N LYS A 12 28.94 -8.83 -4.02
CA LYS A 12 30.26 -8.22 -4.32
C LYS A 12 31.08 -9.09 -5.27
N VAL A 13 31.91 -8.44 -6.08
CA VAL A 13 32.82 -9.11 -7.01
C VAL A 13 34.17 -9.34 -6.31
N GLY A 14 34.73 -10.55 -6.49
CA GLY A 14 36.02 -10.91 -5.93
C GLY A 14 36.87 -11.74 -6.89
N ARG A 15 38.18 -11.82 -6.60
CA ARG A 15 39.13 -12.67 -7.31
C ARG A 15 39.54 -13.84 -6.42
N ILE A 16 39.48 -15.05 -6.94
CA ILE A 16 39.99 -16.24 -6.25
C ILE A 16 41.52 -16.13 -6.17
N LEU A 17 42.07 -16.25 -4.97
CA LEU A 17 43.49 -16.38 -4.71
C LEU A 17 43.87 -17.86 -4.72
N LEU A 18 45.08 -18.17 -5.18
CA LEU A 18 45.62 -19.53 -5.05
C LEU A 18 45.57 -19.93 -3.57
N SER A 19 45.03 -21.11 -3.29
CA SER A 19 44.99 -21.63 -1.92
C SER A 19 46.38 -22.06 -1.51
N ASP A 20 46.83 -21.60 -0.34
CA ASP A 20 48.08 -22.07 0.26
C ASP A 20 47.97 -23.54 0.73
N ASN A 21 46.75 -24.10 0.77
CA ASN A 21 46.48 -25.49 1.11
C ASN A 21 45.53 -26.16 0.10
N PRO A 22 46.05 -27.02 -0.80
CA PRO A 22 45.25 -27.68 -1.84
C PRO A 22 44.30 -28.76 -1.29
N ASP A 23 44.52 -29.26 -0.08
CA ASP A 23 43.69 -30.32 0.53
C ASP A 23 42.47 -29.76 1.28
N SER A 24 42.36 -28.42 1.39
CA SER A 24 41.18 -27.79 1.99
C SER A 24 40.10 -27.54 0.92
N ASN A 25 38.86 -27.95 1.19
CA ASN A 25 37.68 -27.63 0.36
C ASN A 25 37.25 -26.15 0.48
N CYS A 26 38.21 -25.23 0.61
CA CYS A 26 37.99 -23.82 0.81
C CYS A 26 38.87 -23.01 -0.13
N VAL A 27 38.36 -21.87 -0.58
CA VAL A 27 39.11 -20.92 -1.43
C VAL A 27 39.23 -19.57 -0.73
N ASN A 28 40.41 -18.97 -0.82
CA ASN A 28 40.61 -17.58 -0.43
C ASN A 28 40.10 -16.69 -1.57
N VAL A 29 39.22 -15.72 -1.29
CA VAL A 29 38.77 -14.76 -2.31
C VAL A 29 39.09 -13.35 -1.83
N GLN A 30 39.75 -12.57 -2.68
CA GLN A 30 39.95 -11.14 -2.46
C GLN A 30 38.74 -10.40 -3.02
N VAL A 31 37.87 -9.91 -2.13
CA VAL A 31 36.69 -9.13 -2.52
C VAL A 31 37.11 -7.69 -2.84
N THR A 32 36.74 -7.20 -4.02
CA THR A 32 36.96 -5.80 -4.38
C THR A 32 35.73 -4.99 -3.99
N ILE A 33 35.84 -4.15 -2.96
CA ILE A 33 34.75 -3.25 -2.57
C ILE A 33 34.81 -2.03 -3.49
N ARG A 34 34.06 -2.08 -4.61
CA ARG A 34 33.97 -0.95 -5.55
C ARG A 34 32.75 -0.05 -5.33
N PHE A 35 31.77 -0.52 -4.58
CA PHE A 35 30.49 0.15 -4.44
C PHE A 35 30.09 0.20 -2.97
N GLU A 36 29.76 1.40 -2.49
CA GLU A 36 29.06 1.56 -1.23
C GLU A 36 27.63 1.07 -1.38
N PHE A 37 27.12 0.36 -0.38
CA PHE A 37 25.72 -0.04 -0.37
C PHE A 37 24.85 1.22 -0.26
N LYS A 38 24.19 1.58 -1.36
CA LYS A 38 23.19 2.65 -1.37
C LYS A 38 21.81 2.02 -1.30
N ASN A 39 21.02 2.42 -0.31
CA ASN A 39 19.64 1.97 -0.20
C ASN A 39 18.75 2.75 -1.18
N PHE A 40 18.95 2.51 -2.48
CA PHE A 40 18.32 3.23 -3.58
C PHE A 40 16.79 3.26 -3.43
N ALA A 41 16.18 2.13 -3.08
CA ALA A 41 14.73 2.04 -2.90
C ALA A 41 14.25 2.98 -1.77
N TYR A 42 14.93 2.97 -0.63
CA TYR A 42 14.59 3.84 0.49
C TYR A 42 14.76 5.32 0.14
N ASP A 43 15.88 5.69 -0.50
CA ASP A 43 16.16 7.07 -0.91
C ASP A 43 15.14 7.58 -1.92
N LEU A 44 14.76 6.73 -2.89
CA LEU A 44 13.74 7.03 -3.89
C LEU A 44 12.36 7.23 -3.23
N ILE A 45 11.97 6.32 -2.33
CA ILE A 45 10.70 6.42 -1.59
C ILE A 45 10.67 7.70 -0.74
N LYS A 46 11.75 8.00 -0.02
CA LYS A 46 11.85 9.21 0.81
C LYS A 46 11.74 10.48 -0.03
N THR A 47 12.45 10.53 -1.16
CA THR A 47 12.39 11.67 -2.09
C THR A 47 10.99 11.85 -2.66
N TYR A 48 10.30 10.76 -2.99
CA TYR A 48 8.93 10.81 -3.50
C TYR A 48 7.94 11.25 -2.42
N GLN A 49 8.07 10.74 -1.19
CA GLN A 49 7.23 11.10 -0.05
C GLN A 49 7.38 12.56 0.37
N GLN A 50 8.56 13.16 0.20
CA GLN A 50 8.79 14.58 0.49
C GLN A 50 8.08 15.53 -0.47
N LYS A 51 7.78 15.08 -1.69
CA LYS A 51 7.11 15.91 -2.71
C LYS A 51 5.60 15.91 -2.60
N ILE A 52 5.03 14.93 -1.90
CA ILE A 52 3.59 14.76 -1.78
C ILE A 52 3.13 15.39 -0.46
N ARG A 53 2.14 16.28 -0.53
CA ARG A 53 1.50 16.80 0.66
C ARG A 53 0.54 15.76 1.21
N TYR A 54 0.60 15.58 2.53
CA TYR A 54 -0.28 14.68 3.25
C TYR A 54 -1.09 15.44 4.29
N TYR A 55 -2.30 14.97 4.53
CA TYR A 55 -3.29 15.54 5.44
C TYR A 55 -3.63 14.51 6.51
N SER A 56 -3.75 14.96 7.76
CA SER A 56 -4.34 14.14 8.81
C SER A 56 -5.81 13.82 8.47
N LEU A 57 -6.38 12.79 9.11
CA LEU A 57 -7.78 12.40 8.90
C LEU A 57 -8.75 13.58 9.00
N ASN A 58 -8.58 14.44 10.01
CA ASN A 58 -9.44 15.61 10.20
C ASN A 58 -9.25 16.68 9.13
N ALA A 59 -8.01 16.92 8.71
CA ALA A 59 -7.73 17.86 7.63
C ALA A 59 -8.31 17.36 6.30
N ALA A 60 -8.08 16.08 5.98
CA ALA A 60 -8.64 15.42 4.80
C ALA A 60 -10.17 15.47 4.76
N ALA A 61 -10.83 15.21 5.90
CA ALA A 61 -12.28 15.28 6.00
C ALA A 61 -12.83 16.69 5.72
N ARG A 62 -12.14 17.75 6.17
CA ARG A 62 -12.50 19.14 5.87
C ARG A 62 -12.36 19.46 4.38
N GLU A 63 -11.26 19.04 3.74
CA GLU A 63 -11.06 19.26 2.29
C GLU A 63 -12.15 18.57 1.45
N VAL A 64 -12.55 17.35 1.82
CA VAL A 64 -13.63 16.60 1.14
C VAL A 64 -15.04 17.12 1.52
N GLY A 65 -15.14 17.93 2.58
CA GLY A 65 -16.40 18.42 3.13
C GLY A 65 -17.27 17.30 3.72
N THR A 66 -16.69 16.39 4.49
CA THR A 66 -17.40 15.28 5.17
C THR A 66 -16.90 15.12 6.61
N SER A 67 -17.51 14.23 7.39
CA SER A 67 -17.04 13.95 8.74
C SER A 67 -15.83 13.00 8.73
N PRO A 68 -14.90 13.10 9.70
CA PRO A 68 -13.79 12.16 9.84
C PRO A 68 -14.22 10.69 9.90
N ASN A 69 -15.39 10.42 10.51
CA ASN A 69 -15.95 9.07 10.61
C ASN A 69 -16.33 8.51 9.22
N ILE A 70 -17.06 9.30 8.42
CA ILE A 70 -17.46 8.89 7.07
C ILE A 70 -16.24 8.67 6.19
N LEU A 71 -15.28 9.60 6.21
CA LEU A 71 -14.03 9.48 5.46
C LEU A 71 -13.28 8.20 5.84
N SER A 72 -13.16 7.94 7.14
CA SER A 72 -12.48 6.77 7.68
C SER A 72 -13.12 5.46 7.21
N ARG A 73 -14.46 5.41 7.18
CA ARG A 73 -15.24 4.26 6.71
C ARG A 73 -15.10 4.07 5.20
N LEU A 74 -15.22 5.16 4.45
CA LEU A 74 -15.14 5.16 3.00
C LEU A 74 -13.78 4.68 2.48
N CYS A 75 -12.71 5.08 3.17
CA CYS A 75 -11.36 4.61 2.86
C CYS A 75 -11.12 3.14 3.24
N GLY A 76 -12.07 2.49 3.92
CA GLY A 76 -12.05 1.09 4.31
C GLY A 76 -12.82 0.17 3.35
N VAL A 77 -13.44 -0.85 3.92
CA VAL A 77 -14.34 -1.79 3.23
C VAL A 77 -15.77 -1.48 3.68
N ILE A 78 -16.68 -1.28 2.73
CA ILE A 78 -18.10 -1.06 2.99
C ILE A 78 -18.88 -2.06 2.16
N ILE A 79 -19.67 -2.91 2.80
CA ILE A 79 -20.46 -3.92 2.12
C ILE A 79 -21.93 -3.51 2.12
N ALA A 80 -22.55 -3.47 0.95
CA ALA A 80 -24.00 -3.31 0.81
C ALA A 80 -24.57 -4.61 0.21
N ARG A 81 -25.58 -5.19 0.86
CA ARG A 81 -26.27 -6.39 0.39
C ARG A 81 -27.57 -6.01 -0.30
N HIS A 82 -27.78 -6.51 -1.51
CA HIS A 82 -29.05 -6.42 -2.21
C HIS A 82 -29.46 -7.80 -2.74
N GLY A 83 -30.60 -8.32 -2.28
CA GLY A 83 -31.02 -9.68 -2.60
C GLY A 83 -30.02 -10.72 -2.07
N ARG A 84 -29.38 -11.45 -2.99
CA ARG A 84 -28.37 -12.49 -2.67
C ARG A 84 -26.94 -12.04 -2.93
N GLU A 85 -26.75 -10.79 -3.37
CA GLU A 85 -25.45 -10.26 -3.79
C GLU A 85 -24.93 -9.24 -2.79
N ASP A 86 -23.61 -9.25 -2.58
CA ASP A 86 -22.88 -8.33 -1.73
C ASP A 86 -22.01 -7.43 -2.63
N PHE A 87 -22.15 -6.11 -2.46
CA PHE A 87 -21.45 -5.08 -3.22
C PHE A 87 -20.45 -4.36 -2.32
N ASP A 88 -19.25 -4.11 -2.82
CA ASP A 88 -18.25 -3.34 -2.09
C ASP A 88 -18.24 -1.88 -2.56
N LEU A 89 -18.57 -0.97 -1.65
CA LEU A 89 -18.65 0.46 -1.88
C LEU A 89 -17.44 1.22 -1.31
N GLY A 90 -16.52 0.51 -0.65
CA GLY A 90 -15.34 1.11 -0.05
C GLY A 90 -14.22 1.32 -1.07
N LEU A 91 -13.44 2.40 -0.91
CA LEU A 91 -12.30 2.71 -1.77
C LEU A 91 -11.06 1.85 -1.46
N LYS A 92 -11.05 1.14 -0.32
CA LYS A 92 -9.95 0.25 0.12
C LYS A 92 -8.57 0.92 0.15
N LEU A 93 -8.53 2.22 0.41
CA LEU A 93 -7.26 2.93 0.58
C LEU A 93 -6.51 2.43 1.83
N LYS A 94 -7.26 2.01 2.86
CA LYS A 94 -6.74 1.36 4.07
C LYS A 94 -7.54 0.10 4.41
N ILE A 95 -6.84 -1.00 4.71
CA ILE A 95 -7.46 -2.22 5.24
C ILE A 95 -6.76 -2.57 6.55
N THR A 96 -7.24 -1.97 7.64
CA THR A 96 -6.59 -2.05 8.96
C THR A 96 -6.43 -3.50 9.44
N ALA A 97 -7.42 -4.37 9.17
CA ALA A 97 -7.38 -5.78 9.56
C ALA A 97 -6.20 -6.55 8.94
N GLN A 98 -5.75 -6.12 7.75
CA GLN A 98 -4.64 -6.72 7.01
C GLN A 98 -3.38 -5.87 7.06
N GLN A 99 -3.41 -4.72 7.77
CA GLN A 99 -2.35 -3.71 7.78
C GLN A 99 -1.93 -3.25 6.36
N LEU A 100 -2.87 -3.26 5.42
CA LEU A 100 -2.63 -2.84 4.04
C LEU A 100 -2.98 -1.37 3.85
N LEU A 101 -2.09 -0.63 3.20
CA LEU A 101 -2.23 0.77 2.86
C LEU A 101 -1.86 0.93 1.38
N VAL A 102 -2.67 1.67 0.63
CA VAL A 102 -2.40 1.93 -0.80
C VAL A 102 -1.30 3.00 -0.93
N PRO A 103 -0.09 2.65 -1.42
CA PRO A 103 1.02 3.59 -1.50
C PRO A 103 0.70 4.76 -2.42
N GLY A 104 1.16 5.94 -2.03
CA GLY A 104 0.92 7.18 -2.78
C GLY A 104 -0.47 7.78 -2.58
N TYR A 105 -1.43 7.05 -1.99
CA TYR A 105 -2.73 7.56 -1.57
C TYR A 105 -2.74 7.83 -0.07
N VAL A 106 -2.33 6.85 0.71
CA VAL A 106 -2.27 6.92 2.17
C VAL A 106 -0.89 6.53 2.67
N ARG A 107 -0.54 7.01 3.87
CA ARG A 107 0.65 6.55 4.60
C ARG A 107 0.36 6.43 6.08
N ALA A 108 1.05 5.51 6.74
CA ALA A 108 1.12 5.47 8.19
C ALA A 108 2.24 6.40 8.66
N THR A 109 1.94 7.27 9.61
CA THR A 109 2.93 8.06 10.35
C THR A 109 2.93 7.60 11.80
N PRO A 110 4.11 7.50 12.45
CA PRO A 110 4.15 7.16 13.87
C PRO A 110 3.32 8.17 14.64
N ARG A 111 2.45 7.67 15.53
CA ARG A 111 1.66 8.54 16.38
C ARG A 111 2.62 9.30 17.28
N SER A 112 2.71 10.61 17.08
CA SER A 112 3.55 11.45 17.92
C SER A 112 2.91 11.47 19.30
N TYR A 113 3.44 10.69 20.24
CA TYR A 113 3.10 10.82 21.65
C TYR A 113 3.62 12.16 22.12
N ASN A 114 2.84 13.21 21.88
CA ASN A 114 2.94 14.40 22.71
C ASN A 114 2.48 13.95 24.09
N TYR A 115 3.44 13.51 24.91
CA TYR A 115 3.30 13.38 26.35
C TYR A 115 2.91 14.77 26.85
N ARG A 116 1.62 15.10 26.80
CA ARG A 116 1.07 16.20 27.58
C ARG A 116 1.18 15.74 29.03
N GLN A 117 2.30 16.08 29.66
CA GLN A 117 2.35 16.27 31.10
C GLN A 117 1.32 17.34 31.42
N ASN A 118 0.08 16.95 31.67
CA ASN A 118 -0.90 17.72 32.43
C ASN A 118 -1.96 16.71 32.87
N GLY A 119 -1.93 16.42 34.17
CA GLY A 119 -2.76 15.40 34.79
C GLY A 119 -4.25 15.69 34.69
N TYR A 120 -5.01 14.61 34.89
CA TYR A 120 -6.43 14.59 35.25
C TYR A 120 -7.38 15.38 34.33
N ASN A 121 -8.01 14.66 33.41
CA ASN A 121 -9.43 14.30 33.57
C ASN A 121 -9.75 13.20 32.54
N GLU A 122 -9.96 11.99 33.04
CA GLU A 122 -10.63 10.90 32.31
C GLU A 122 -12.08 11.33 32.06
N GLN A 123 -12.28 12.06 30.98
CA GLN A 123 -13.56 12.04 30.29
C GLN A 123 -13.29 11.29 29.01
N GLU A 124 -13.48 9.97 29.09
CA GLU A 124 -13.41 9.07 27.95
C GLU A 124 -14.34 9.62 26.86
N ASP A 125 -13.75 10.21 25.83
CA ASP A 125 -14.48 10.61 24.64
C ASP A 125 -15.16 9.35 24.08
N ILE A 126 -16.50 9.38 24.08
CA ILE A 126 -17.41 8.37 23.53
C ILE A 126 -17.10 8.04 22.04
N TYR A 127 -16.29 8.87 21.38
CA TYR A 127 -15.77 8.64 20.02
C TYR A 127 -14.63 7.63 19.91
N SER A 128 -14.05 7.16 21.03
CA SER A 128 -13.04 6.08 21.05
C SER A 128 -13.60 4.70 20.68
N MET A 129 -14.92 4.54 20.62
CA MET A 129 -15.59 3.26 20.38
C MET A 129 -15.50 2.77 18.91
N TYR A 130 -15.01 3.59 17.97
CA TYR A 130 -15.02 3.25 16.53
C TYR A 130 -13.65 3.10 15.84
N HIS A 131 -12.49 3.18 16.52
CA HIS A 131 -11.15 2.94 15.95
C HIS A 131 -10.06 2.71 17.03
N PRO A 132 -8.86 2.21 16.68
CA PRO A 132 -8.45 0.94 16.07
C PRO A 132 -7.91 -0.04 17.14
N SER A 133 -7.53 -1.26 16.75
CA SER A 133 -6.90 -2.26 17.65
C SER A 133 -5.85 -1.62 18.58
N PRO A 134 -5.83 -1.90 19.90
CA PRO A 134 -5.05 -1.18 20.92
C PRO A 134 -3.51 -1.18 20.75
N ASN A 135 -2.99 -1.80 19.69
CA ASN A 135 -1.54 -2.01 19.48
C ASN A 135 -0.95 -1.27 18.27
N LEU A 136 -1.71 -0.40 17.57
CA LEU A 136 -1.19 0.29 16.39
C LEU A 136 -0.78 1.73 16.73
N ASN A 137 0.52 1.93 16.96
CA ASN A 137 1.14 3.24 17.26
C ASN A 137 1.31 4.14 16.03
N TYR A 138 0.33 4.18 15.14
CA TYR A 138 0.39 5.03 13.94
C TYR A 138 -0.92 5.77 13.68
N GLU A 139 -0.79 6.92 13.03
CA GLU A 139 -1.87 7.69 12.45
C GLU A 139 -1.84 7.51 10.92
N ILE A 140 -3.00 7.63 10.28
CA ILE A 140 -3.10 7.53 8.83
C ILE A 140 -3.25 8.93 8.26
N GLU A 141 -2.37 9.26 7.32
CA GLU A 141 -2.44 10.48 6.54
C GLU A 141 -2.79 10.19 5.09
N PHE A 142 -3.47 11.15 4.45
CA PHE A 142 -4.00 11.08 3.10
C PHE A 142 -3.25 12.05 2.21
N SER A 143 -2.77 11.61 1.05
CA SER A 143 -2.13 12.48 0.06
C SER A 143 -3.13 13.37 -0.67
N ASP A 144 -2.67 14.41 -1.38
CA ASP A 144 -3.50 15.19 -2.33
C ASP A 144 -4.28 14.28 -3.29
N LYS A 145 -3.64 13.24 -3.87
CA LYS A 145 -4.30 12.29 -4.79
C LYS A 145 -5.47 11.56 -4.15
N ALA A 146 -5.36 11.23 -2.86
CA ALA A 146 -6.47 10.62 -2.14
C ALA A 146 -7.61 11.60 -1.92
N ILE A 147 -7.31 12.87 -1.62
CA ILE A 147 -8.32 13.91 -1.50
C ILE A 147 -9.07 14.09 -2.83
N ASP A 148 -8.35 14.21 -3.94
CA ASP A 148 -8.94 14.34 -5.28
C ASP A 148 -9.87 13.16 -5.60
N LEU A 149 -9.39 11.93 -5.37
CA LEU A 149 -10.18 10.71 -5.55
C LEU A 149 -11.46 10.71 -4.70
N LEU A 150 -11.36 11.16 -3.43
CA LEU A 150 -12.49 11.22 -2.51
C LEU A 150 -13.51 12.29 -2.94
N ILE A 151 -13.05 13.44 -3.44
CA ILE A 151 -13.92 14.50 -3.97
C ILE A 151 -14.66 14.01 -5.22
N ASP A 152 -13.95 13.38 -6.15
CA ASP A 152 -14.54 12.82 -7.37
C ASP A 152 -15.56 11.71 -7.04
N TYR A 153 -15.21 10.84 -6.08
CA TYR A 153 -16.10 9.79 -5.60
C TYR A 153 -17.38 10.39 -4.99
N LYS A 154 -17.25 11.44 -4.17
CA LYS A 154 -18.39 12.16 -3.58
C LYS A 154 -19.30 12.80 -4.62
N LYS A 155 -18.70 13.45 -5.62
CA LYS A 155 -19.44 14.08 -6.72
C LYS A 155 -20.23 13.04 -7.52
N LYS A 156 -19.65 11.87 -7.75
CA LYS A 156 -20.28 10.82 -8.55
C LYS A 156 -21.29 9.97 -7.78
N PHE A 157 -21.04 9.70 -6.50
CA PHE A 157 -21.87 8.82 -5.67
C PHE A 157 -22.34 9.51 -4.37
N PRO A 158 -23.05 10.65 -4.45
CA PRO A 158 -23.44 11.42 -3.27
C PRO A 158 -24.31 10.60 -2.29
N LEU A 159 -25.16 9.72 -2.81
CA LEU A 159 -26.01 8.84 -2.01
C LEU A 159 -25.23 7.86 -1.11
N VAL A 160 -23.98 7.49 -1.46
CA VAL A 160 -23.13 6.69 -0.57
C VAL A 160 -22.77 7.49 0.68
N PHE A 161 -22.51 8.78 0.54
CA PHE A 161 -22.21 9.65 1.68
C PHE A 161 -23.46 9.85 2.54
N GLU A 162 -24.62 10.08 1.93
CA GLU A 162 -25.90 10.15 2.67
C GLU A 162 -26.19 8.86 3.44
N LEU A 163 -25.96 7.70 2.83
CA LEU A 163 -26.13 6.39 3.46
C LEU A 163 -25.22 6.25 4.70
N LEU A 164 -23.94 6.66 4.57
CA LEU A 164 -22.97 6.63 5.66
C LEU A 164 -23.27 7.63 6.78
N GLU A 165 -23.88 8.77 6.45
CA GLU A 165 -24.35 9.78 7.42
C GLU A 165 -25.52 9.26 8.27
N ARG A 166 -26.51 8.63 7.62
CA ARG A 166 -27.72 8.14 8.30
C ARG A 166 -27.47 6.90 9.13
N ASN A 167 -26.56 6.03 8.69
CA ASN A 167 -26.38 4.71 9.28
C ASN A 167 -24.96 4.53 9.83
N PRO A 168 -24.80 4.27 11.13
CA PRO A 168 -23.51 3.83 11.68
C PRO A 168 -23.24 2.37 11.27
N GLY A 169 -22.02 2.05 10.82
CA GLY A 169 -21.62 0.66 10.50
C GLY A 169 -20.79 0.47 9.23
N PHE A 170 -20.54 -0.77 8.81
CA PHE A 170 -19.82 -1.06 7.55
C PHE A 170 -20.57 -2.02 6.65
N ARG A 171 -21.74 -2.48 7.09
CA ARG A 171 -22.59 -3.43 6.40
C ARG A 171 -23.99 -2.87 6.32
N PHE A 172 -24.52 -2.80 5.10
CA PHE A 172 -25.85 -2.31 4.81
C PHE A 172 -26.67 -3.39 4.16
N SER A 173 -27.94 -3.46 4.53
CA SER A 173 -28.97 -4.25 3.88
C SER A 173 -29.73 -3.40 2.89
N SER A 174 -30.46 -4.03 1.98
CA SER A 174 -31.29 -3.31 1.01
C SER A 174 -32.23 -2.32 1.67
N VAL A 175 -32.74 -2.62 2.87
CA VAL A 175 -33.67 -1.76 3.61
C VAL A 175 -33.06 -0.39 3.98
N ASP A 176 -31.73 -0.32 4.10
CA ASP A 176 -31.01 0.88 4.53
C ASP A 176 -30.85 1.93 3.42
N PHE A 177 -30.95 1.50 2.15
CA PHE A 177 -30.79 2.36 0.97
C PHE A 177 -31.96 2.28 -0.03
N ALA A 178 -32.92 1.38 0.21
CA ALA A 178 -34.15 1.24 -0.55
C ALA A 178 -35.25 2.17 -0.04
N THR A 179 -35.19 3.45 -0.40
CA THR A 179 -36.45 4.18 -0.60
C THR A 179 -37.04 3.73 -1.95
N SER A 180 -38.37 3.55 -2.02
CA SER A 180 -39.08 2.88 -3.12
C SER A 180 -38.84 3.47 -4.52
N THR A 181 -38.28 4.67 -4.61
CA THR A 181 -38.01 5.40 -5.84
C THR A 181 -36.57 5.23 -6.36
N THR A 182 -35.60 4.84 -5.52
CA THR A 182 -34.16 5.03 -5.79
C THR A 182 -33.42 3.76 -6.22
N ILE A 183 -33.98 2.57 -5.96
CA ILE A 183 -33.30 1.27 -6.10
C ILE A 183 -32.93 0.94 -7.55
N LYS A 184 -33.83 1.26 -8.50
CA LYS A 184 -33.61 0.94 -9.92
C LYS A 184 -32.47 1.76 -10.52
N GLU A 185 -32.29 3.01 -10.12
CA GLU A 185 -31.20 3.88 -10.58
C GLU A 185 -29.88 3.57 -9.85
N PHE A 186 -29.93 3.23 -8.56
CA PHE A 186 -28.72 3.02 -7.76
C PHE A 186 -27.92 1.77 -8.19
N VAL A 187 -28.62 0.66 -8.43
CA VAL A 187 -27.98 -0.63 -8.75
C VAL A 187 -27.52 -0.70 -10.21
N THR A 188 -28.16 0.04 -11.12
CA THR A 188 -27.73 0.11 -12.54
C THR A 188 -26.61 1.12 -12.79
N THR A 189 -26.46 2.14 -11.94
CA THR A 189 -25.47 3.22 -12.16
C THR A 189 -24.12 2.96 -11.48
N ILE A 190 -24.09 2.20 -10.38
CA ILE A 190 -22.84 1.69 -9.80
C ILE A 190 -22.45 0.43 -10.60
N ASP A 191 -22.13 0.64 -11.88
CA ASP A 191 -21.57 -0.41 -12.71
C ASP A 191 -20.22 -0.82 -12.08
N VAL A 192 -20.12 -2.08 -11.65
CA VAL A 192 -18.92 -2.69 -11.09
C VAL A 192 -17.71 -2.48 -12.01
N CYS A 193 -17.94 -2.37 -13.33
CA CYS A 193 -16.91 -2.06 -14.32
C CYS A 193 -16.29 -0.67 -14.10
N PHE A 194 -17.05 0.32 -13.63
CA PHE A 194 -16.57 1.69 -13.43
C PHE A 194 -15.73 1.84 -12.15
N LEU A 195 -16.10 1.17 -11.05
CA LEU A 195 -15.26 1.12 -9.84
C LEU A 195 -13.89 0.51 -10.18
N LEU A 196 -13.88 -0.56 -10.97
CA LEU A 196 -12.65 -1.17 -11.49
C LEU A 196 -11.89 -0.22 -12.43
N GLU A 197 -12.58 0.55 -13.29
CA GLU A 197 -11.96 1.51 -14.20
C GLU A 197 -11.33 2.71 -13.45
N MET A 198 -12.00 3.25 -12.42
CA MET A 198 -11.45 4.30 -11.57
C MET A 198 -10.25 3.81 -10.78
N MET A 199 -10.31 2.61 -10.21
CA MET A 199 -9.17 2.01 -9.52
C MET A 199 -8.01 1.75 -10.50
N GLN A 200 -8.28 1.29 -11.73
CA GLN A 200 -7.24 1.04 -12.73
C GLN A 200 -6.60 2.33 -13.29
N LYS A 201 -7.36 3.44 -13.37
CA LYS A 201 -6.87 4.77 -13.76
C LYS A 201 -6.12 5.49 -12.64
N SER A 202 -6.44 5.19 -11.38
CA SER A 202 -5.87 5.83 -10.19
C SER A 202 -4.65 5.09 -9.62
N VAL A 203 -4.45 3.80 -9.92
CA VAL A 203 -3.22 3.08 -9.55
C VAL A 203 -2.03 3.69 -10.32
N PRO A 204 -1.04 4.32 -9.63
CA PRO A 204 0.14 4.82 -10.28
C PRO A 204 0.89 3.66 -10.92
N GLU A 205 1.44 3.88 -12.11
CA GLU A 205 2.22 2.90 -12.88
C GLU A 205 3.27 2.15 -12.01
N ILE A 206 3.80 2.82 -10.99
CA ILE A 206 4.74 2.28 -9.99
C ILE A 206 4.20 1.04 -9.24
N VAL A 207 2.90 0.94 -8.94
CA VAL A 207 2.36 -0.25 -8.24
C VAL A 207 2.28 -1.45 -9.19
N ARG A 208 2.07 -1.22 -10.50
CA ARG A 208 2.06 -2.30 -11.50
C ARG A 208 3.44 -2.98 -11.62
N TYR A 209 4.52 -2.23 -11.39
CA TYR A 209 5.89 -2.79 -11.37
C TYR A 209 6.18 -3.66 -10.14
N VAL A 210 5.50 -3.43 -9.01
CA VAL A 210 5.74 -4.18 -7.77
C VAL A 210 4.85 -5.42 -7.66
N THR A 211 3.63 -5.41 -8.21
CA THR A 211 2.68 -6.53 -8.10
C THR A 211 2.72 -7.53 -9.26
N GLY A 212 3.60 -7.35 -10.25
CA GLY A 212 3.81 -8.32 -11.34
C GLY A 212 2.61 -8.51 -12.28
N THR A 213 1.56 -7.68 -12.19
CA THR A 213 0.32 -7.82 -12.97
C THR A 213 0.35 -6.95 -14.23
N ASN A 214 1.32 -7.22 -15.10
CA ASN A 214 1.27 -7.14 -16.57
C ASN A 214 2.70 -7.05 -17.12
N VAL A 215 3.33 -8.20 -17.33
CA VAL A 215 4.39 -8.31 -18.33
C VAL A 215 3.71 -8.85 -19.58
N LYS A 216 3.35 -7.96 -20.52
CA LYS A 216 3.36 -8.35 -21.92
C LYS A 216 4.82 -8.67 -22.20
N GLU A 217 5.13 -9.97 -22.29
CA GLU A 217 6.43 -10.47 -22.67
C GLU A 217 6.89 -9.77 -23.95
N LYS A 218 7.76 -8.76 -23.80
CA LYS A 218 8.72 -8.47 -24.84
C LYS A 218 9.70 -9.63 -24.79
N LYS A 219 9.54 -10.57 -25.71
CA LYS A 219 10.61 -11.50 -26.09
C LYS A 219 11.76 -10.65 -26.61
N GLU A 220 12.72 -10.34 -25.74
CA GLU A 220 14.05 -9.99 -26.19
C GLU A 220 14.79 -11.30 -26.42
N ASP A 221 15.11 -11.57 -27.69
CA ASP A 221 15.91 -12.70 -28.12
C ASP A 221 17.34 -12.52 -27.59
N TYR A 222 17.61 -13.07 -26.41
CA TYR A 222 18.99 -13.28 -25.96
C TYR A 222 19.54 -14.50 -26.69
N SER A 223 20.30 -14.25 -27.77
CA SER A 223 21.11 -15.29 -28.39
C SER A 223 22.11 -15.81 -27.37
N THR A 224 21.93 -17.05 -26.93
CA THR A 224 22.90 -17.78 -26.13
C THR A 224 24.09 -18.16 -27.01
N SER A 225 25.18 -17.40 -26.92
CA SER A 225 26.48 -17.85 -27.42
C SER A 225 26.96 -18.99 -26.51
N SER A 226 26.93 -20.21 -27.04
CA SER A 226 27.43 -21.41 -26.41
C SER A 226 28.96 -21.36 -26.35
N ILE A 227 29.53 -21.21 -25.16
CA ILE A 227 30.95 -21.47 -24.92
C ILE A 227 31.10 -22.97 -24.73
N LYS A 228 31.66 -23.65 -25.74
CA LYS A 228 32.10 -25.04 -25.63
C LYS A 228 33.45 -25.05 -24.90
N GLU A 229 33.47 -25.45 -23.64
CA GLU A 229 34.71 -25.86 -22.98
C GLU A 229 35.06 -27.29 -23.43
N GLY A 230 36.15 -27.39 -24.18
CA GLY A 230 36.75 -28.66 -24.55
C GLY A 230 37.52 -29.24 -23.37
N VAL A 231 37.03 -30.33 -22.82
CA VAL A 231 37.78 -31.19 -21.90
C VAL A 231 38.73 -32.05 -22.74
N THR A 232 40.00 -31.69 -22.80
CA THR A 232 41.06 -32.60 -23.25
C THR A 232 41.69 -33.28 -22.05
N ASN A 233 41.37 -34.56 -21.86
CA ASN A 233 42.18 -35.48 -21.06
C ASN A 233 43.52 -35.69 -21.78
N ARG A 234 44.63 -35.56 -21.05
CA ARG A 234 45.89 -36.22 -21.39
C ARG A 234 46.46 -36.89 -20.14
N HIS A 235 46.95 -38.10 -20.43
CA HIS A 235 47.46 -39.19 -19.61
C HIS A 235 48.24 -38.83 -18.34
#